data_AF-A0A8X6MHM7-F1
#
_entry.id   AF-A0A8X6MHM7-F1
#
_cell.length_a   1.000
_cell.length_b   1.000
_cell.length_c   1.000
_cell.angle_alpha   90.00
_cell.angle_beta   90.00
_cell.angle_gamma   90.00
#
_symmetry.space_group_name_H-M   'P 1'
#
loop_
_entity.id
_entity.type
_entity.pdbx_description
1 polymer ?
#
loop_
_entity_poly.entity_id
_entity_poly.type
_entity_poly.pdbx_seq_one_letter_code
_entity_poly.pdbx_strand_id
1 'polypeptide(L)'
;MFLIKLSPNAKLDQRDIGNIENPFNCDCRIAWFRDLVRDQKSKVVNMPRETRCESPPPLKGKAIAYVTGQDLGCAVDTAYVPVLSPVVSVLLFLFWILCT
;
A
#
# COMPACT_ATOMS: atom_id res chain seq x y z
N MET A 1 7.24 -15.48 -21.68
CA MET A 1 8.42 -14.87 -21.04
C MET A 1 8.07 -13.45 -20.57
N PHE A 2 7.09 -13.28 -19.68
CA PHE A 2 6.85 -12.00 -19.00
C PHE A 2 7.59 -12.09 -17.67
N LEU A 3 8.91 -11.95 -17.75
CA LEU A 3 9.74 -11.83 -16.57
C LEU A 3 9.49 -10.43 -16.03
N ILE A 4 9.07 -10.35 -14.76
CA ILE A 4 8.90 -9.18 -13.90
C ILE A 4 9.89 -8.09 -14.30
N LYS A 5 9.53 -7.29 -15.32
CA LYS A 5 10.41 -6.31 -15.91
C LYS A 5 10.01 -5.00 -15.30
N LEU A 6 10.84 -4.61 -14.34
CA LEU A 6 10.84 -3.33 -13.66
C LEU A 6 9.66 -3.19 -12.70
N SER A 7 9.98 -2.81 -11.46
CA SER A 7 9.01 -2.12 -10.62
C SER A 7 8.42 -1.00 -11.47
N PRO A 8 7.08 -0.78 -11.47
CA PRO A 8 6.48 0.33 -12.20
C PRO A 8 7.02 1.70 -11.78
N ASN A 9 7.77 1.76 -10.67
CA ASN A 9 8.45 2.95 -10.15
C ASN A 9 9.98 2.81 -10.10
N ALA A 10 10.57 1.85 -10.80
CA ALA A 10 12.03 1.68 -10.85
C ALA A 10 12.67 2.95 -11.43
N LYS A 11 13.59 3.56 -10.68
CA LYS A 11 14.37 4.69 -11.15
C LYS A 11 15.66 4.15 -11.77
N LEU A 12 15.73 4.15 -13.10
CA LEU A 12 16.92 3.78 -13.84
C LEU A 12 17.89 4.98 -13.81
N ASP A 13 19.02 4.87 -13.11
CA ASP A 13 20.16 5.77 -13.33
C ASP A 13 20.97 5.25 -14.53
N GLN A 14 21.42 6.16 -15.40
CA GLN A 14 22.17 5.83 -16.62
C GLN A 14 23.48 5.08 -16.31
N ARG A 15 23.95 5.15 -15.07
CA ARG A 15 25.17 4.48 -14.57
C ARG A 15 24.99 3.00 -14.25
N ASP A 16 23.75 2.50 -14.16
CA ASP A 16 23.45 1.15 -13.66
C ASP A 16 23.00 0.17 -14.77
N ILE A 17 23.25 0.49 -16.04
CA ILE A 17 22.85 -0.32 -17.21
C ILE A 17 23.38 -1.77 -17.19
N GLY A 18 24.41 -2.06 -16.37
CA GLY A 18 24.99 -3.39 -16.19
C GLY A 18 24.51 -4.17 -14.95
N ASN A 19 23.89 -3.52 -13.96
CA ASN A 19 23.39 -4.15 -12.74
C ASN A 19 21.95 -3.69 -12.50
N ILE A 20 21.00 -4.37 -13.13
CA ILE A 20 19.57 -4.07 -12.96
C ILE A 20 19.11 -4.68 -11.64
N GLU A 21 19.54 -4.09 -10.53
CA GLU A 21 18.83 -4.26 -9.27
C GLU A 21 17.53 -3.47 -9.38
N ASN A 22 16.41 -4.11 -9.03
CA ASN A 22 15.08 -3.53 -9.16
C ASN A 22 14.60 -3.11 -7.76
N PRO A 23 15.04 -1.95 -7.23
CA PRO A 23 14.64 -1.51 -5.90
C PRO A 23 13.15 -1.16 -5.90
N PHE A 24 12.37 -1.89 -5.09
CA PHE A 24 10.95 -1.63 -4.96
C PHE A 24 10.72 -0.42 -4.05
N ASN A 25 10.18 0.66 -4.60
CA ASN A 25 9.67 1.78 -3.82
C ASN A 25 8.23 1.48 -3.38
N CYS A 26 8.06 1.26 -2.08
CA CYS A 26 6.81 0.91 -1.44
C CYS A 26 6.01 2.16 -1.08
N ASP A 27 5.25 2.64 -2.07
CA ASP A 27 4.29 3.72 -1.96
C ASP A 27 2.89 3.27 -2.43
N CYS A 28 1.90 4.15 -2.34
CA CYS A 28 0.52 3.79 -2.67
C CYS A 28 0.33 3.29 -4.11
N ARG A 29 1.21 3.66 -5.05
CA ARG A 29 1.12 3.24 -6.46
C ARG A 29 1.41 1.74 -6.64
N ILE A 30 2.03 1.09 -5.66
CA ILE A 30 2.28 -0.35 -5.69
C ILE A 30 1.27 -1.16 -4.86
N ALA A 31 0.20 -0.53 -4.37
CA ALA A 31 -0.85 -1.22 -3.60
C ALA A 31 -1.44 -2.42 -4.36
N TRP A 32 -1.70 -2.25 -5.66
CA TRP A 32 -2.19 -3.33 -6.53
C TRP A 32 -1.19 -4.49 -6.62
N PHE A 33 0.11 -4.19 -6.63
CA PHE A 33 1.16 -5.20 -6.73
C PHE A 33 1.32 -5.94 -5.41
N ARG A 34 1.21 -5.25 -4.27
CA ARG A 34 1.11 -5.91 -2.96
C ARG A 34 -0.04 -6.90 -2.93
N ASP A 35 -1.24 -6.48 -3.33
CA ASP A 35 -2.42 -7.34 -3.28
C ASP A 35 -2.26 -8.56 -4.21
N LEU A 36 -1.68 -8.36 -5.40
CA LEU A 36 -1.30 -9.44 -6.29
C LEU A 36 -0.28 -10.40 -5.66
N VAL A 37 0.80 -9.90 -5.05
CA VAL A 37 1.82 -10.72 -4.38
C VAL A 37 1.22 -11.49 -3.20
N ARG A 38 0.30 -10.86 -2.46
CA ARG A 38 -0.41 -11.48 -1.33
C ARG A 38 -1.29 -12.63 -1.80
N ASP A 39 -2.04 -12.43 -2.87
CA ASP A 39 -3.06 -13.37 -3.37
C ASP A 39 -2.47 -14.44 -4.30
N GLN A 40 -1.35 -14.16 -4.98
CA GLN A 40 -0.75 -15.00 -6.02
C GLN A 40 0.63 -15.54 -5.70
N LYS A 41 0.92 -15.88 -4.43
CA LYS A 41 2.21 -16.44 -3.96
C LYS A 41 2.79 -17.60 -4.80
N SER A 42 2.00 -18.22 -5.69
CA SER A 42 2.39 -19.36 -6.52
C SER A 42 2.06 -19.26 -8.01
N LYS A 43 1.35 -18.22 -8.49
CA LYS A 43 0.84 -18.16 -9.88
C LYS A 43 1.66 -17.29 -10.82
N VAL A 44 2.47 -16.37 -10.29
CA VAL A 44 3.37 -15.54 -11.09
C VAL A 44 4.68 -16.31 -11.31
N VAL A 45 4.82 -16.88 -12.51
CA VAL A 45 6.02 -17.59 -12.96
C VAL A 45 7.23 -16.64 -12.91
N ASN A 46 8.22 -16.95 -12.06
CA ASN A 46 9.42 -16.15 -11.73
C ASN A 46 9.26 -15.01 -10.72
N MET A 47 8.24 -15.03 -9.86
CA MET A 47 8.26 -14.16 -8.66
C MET A 47 9.36 -14.64 -7.69
N PRO A 48 10.23 -13.73 -7.18
CA PRO A 48 11.08 -14.05 -6.04
C PRO A 48 10.23 -14.61 -4.90
N ARG A 49 10.74 -15.62 -4.18
CA ARG A 49 10.05 -16.19 -3.01
C ARG A 49 9.68 -15.12 -1.98
N GLU A 50 10.40 -14.01 -1.97
CA GLU A 50 10.12 -12.86 -1.13
C GLU A 50 10.55 -11.55 -1.80
N THR A 51 9.60 -10.80 -2.34
CA THR A 51 9.86 -9.45 -2.87
C THR A 51 9.84 -8.45 -1.72
N ARG A 52 10.94 -7.73 -1.49
CA ARG A 52 11.10 -6.78 -0.37
C ARG A 52 11.17 -5.33 -0.87
N CYS A 53 10.71 -4.41 -0.03
CA CYS A 53 10.82 -2.97 -0.25
C CYS A 53 12.27 -2.52 -0.06
N GLU A 54 12.75 -1.60 -0.90
CA GLU A 54 14.06 -0.94 -0.72
C GLU A 54 13.91 0.48 -0.19
N SER A 55 12.80 1.13 -0.54
CA SER A 55 12.44 2.48 -0.13
C SER A 55 10.94 2.53 0.15
N PRO A 56 10.44 3.43 1.02
CA PRO A 56 11.18 4.38 1.86
C PRO A 56 11.94 3.71 3.03
N PRO A 57 12.90 4.40 3.70
CA PRO A 57 13.68 3.86 4.81
C PRO A 57 12.89 3.08 5.89
N PRO A 58 11.69 3.53 6.35
CA PRO A 58 10.90 2.77 7.33
C PRO A 58 10.35 1.43 6.82
N LEU A 59 10.27 1.23 5.50
CA LEU A 59 9.80 -0.01 4.89
C LEU A 59 10.93 -0.84 4.30
N LYS A 60 12.16 -0.34 4.27
CA LYS A 60 13.31 -1.05 3.73
C LYS A 60 13.47 -2.44 4.35
N GLY A 61 13.61 -3.46 3.50
CA GLY A 61 13.72 -4.86 3.89
C GLY A 61 12.40 -5.55 4.25
N LYS A 62 11.27 -4.83 4.40
CA LYS A 62 9.97 -5.48 4.63
C LYS A 62 9.49 -6.18 3.36
N ALA A 63 8.94 -7.39 3.48
CA ALA A 63 8.33 -8.04 2.32
C ALA A 63 7.07 -7.28 1.91
N ILE A 64 6.92 -7.01 0.61
CA ILE A 64 5.80 -6.23 0.05
C ILE A 64 4.47 -6.86 0.50
N ALA A 65 4.37 -8.19 0.54
CA ALA A 65 3.18 -8.93 0.97
C ALA A 65 2.71 -8.61 2.41
N TYR A 66 3.60 -8.11 3.27
CA TYR A 66 3.32 -7.79 4.67
C TYR A 66 3.16 -6.29 4.95
N VAL A 67 3.34 -5.43 3.94
CA VAL A 67 3.18 -3.98 4.08
C VAL A 67 1.69 -3.63 4.05
N THR A 68 1.21 -2.83 5.00
CA THR A 68 -0.21 -2.43 5.05
C THR A 68 -0.53 -1.33 4.04
N GLY A 69 -1.82 -1.11 3.76
CA GLY A 69 -2.26 0.04 2.94
C GLY A 69 -1.87 1.39 3.54
N GLN A 70 -1.90 1.49 4.87
CA GLN A 70 -1.47 2.68 5.61
C GLN A 70 0.04 2.89 5.52
N ASP A 71 0.84 1.83 5.62
CA ASP A 71 2.29 1.90 5.46
C ASP A 71 2.70 2.42 4.07
N LEU A 72 1.96 2.04 3.03
CA LEU A 72 2.15 2.58 1.68
C LEU A 72 1.72 4.06 1.53
N GLY A 73 1.12 4.65 2.57
CA GLY A 73 0.60 6.01 2.53
C GLY A 73 -0.64 6.15 1.65
N CYS A 74 -1.39 5.06 1.39
CA CYS A 74 -2.68 5.19 0.74
C CYS A 74 -3.64 5.88 1.69
N ALA A 75 -4.28 6.94 1.23
CA ALA A 75 -5.44 7.49 1.92
C ALA A 75 -6.44 6.34 2.08
N VAL A 76 -6.73 5.97 3.33
CA VAL A 76 -7.95 5.24 3.62
C VAL A 76 -9.05 6.19 3.16
N ASP A 77 -10.01 5.72 2.36
CA ASP A 77 -11.22 6.46 2.07
C ASP A 77 -12.00 6.64 3.38
N THR A 78 -11.51 7.49 4.27
CA THR A 78 -12.21 7.99 5.44
C THR A 78 -13.22 9.03 4.99
N ALA A 79 -13.95 8.77 3.90
CA ALA A 79 -15.19 9.45 3.59
C ALA A 79 -16.31 9.05 4.58
N TYR A 80 -16.07 8.05 5.44
CA TYR A 80 -16.95 7.66 6.53
C TYR A 80 -16.36 7.98 7.91
N VAL A 81 -15.83 9.20 8.10
CA VAL A 81 -15.74 9.72 9.47
C VAL A 81 -17.17 10.11 9.86
N PRO A 82 -17.76 9.58 10.96
CA PRO A 82 -19.16 9.82 11.32
C PRO A 82 -19.47 11.28 11.71
N VAL A 83 -18.53 12.20 11.58
CA VAL A 83 -18.73 13.65 11.86
C VAL A 83 -19.68 14.35 10.87
N LEU A 84 -20.12 13.68 9.80
CA LEU A 84 -21.10 14.22 8.86
C LEU A 84 -22.45 13.51 8.89
N SER A 85 -22.67 12.52 9.75
CA SER A 85 -24.00 11.90 9.85
C SER A 85 -24.90 12.82 10.68
N PRO A 86 -25.93 13.46 10.09
CA PRO A 86 -26.88 14.30 10.84
C PRO A 86 -27.57 13.48 11.94
N VAL A 87 -27.62 12.16 11.79
CA VAL A 87 -28.14 11.23 12.79
C VAL A 87 -27.35 11.31 14.10
N VAL A 88 -26.02 11.38 14.05
CA VAL A 88 -25.18 11.43 15.27
C VAL A 88 -25.42 12.74 16.01
N SER A 89 -25.45 13.87 15.31
CA SER A 89 -25.76 15.18 15.89
C SER A 89 -27.15 15.19 16.51
N VAL A 90 -28.18 14.71 15.80
CA VAL A 90 -29.56 14.65 16.30
C VAL A 90 -29.66 13.76 17.54
N LEU A 91 -29.01 12.60 17.56
CA LEU A 91 -29.01 11.71 18.72
C LEU A 91 -28.34 12.36 19.94
N LEU A 92 -27.22 13.07 19.75
CA LEU A 92 -26.56 13.79 20.85
C LEU A 92 -27.43 14.94 21.40
N PHE A 93 -28.10 15.70 20.52
CA PHE A 93 -29.05 16.74 20.94
C PHE A 93 -30.25 16.17 21.68
N LEU A 94 -30.84 15.07 21.19
CA LEU A 94 -31.97 14.40 21.85
C LEU A 94 -31.56 13.86 23.21
N PHE A 95 -30.38 13.27 23.34
CA PHE A 95 -29.85 12.81 24.63
C PHE A 95 -29.68 13.96 25.63
N TRP A 96 -29.16 15.10 25.18
CA TRP A 96 -29.01 16.27 26.04
C TRP A 96 -30.36 16.81 26.53
N ILE A 97 -31.37 16.85 25.64
CA ILE A 97 -32.74 17.27 26.00
C ILE A 97 -33.42 16.29 26.95
N LEU A 98 -33.21 14.98 26.78
CA LEU A 98 -33.85 13.95 27.62
C LEU A 98 -33.20 13.80 29.00
N CYS A 99 -31.94 14.23 29.16
CA CYS A 99 -31.19 14.14 30.42
C CYS A 99 -31.08 15.47 31.19
N THR A 100 -31.76 16.53 30.73
CA THR A 100 -31.86 17.83 31.42
C THR A 100 -33.29 18.04 31.90
#